data_AF-A0A943RM93-F1
#
_entry.id   AF-A0A943RM93-F1
#
_cell.length_a   1.000
_cell.length_b   1.000
_cell.length_c   1.000
_cell.angle_alpha   90.00
_cell.angle_beta   90.00
_cell.angle_gamma   90.00
#
_symmetry.space_group_name_H-M   'P 1'
#
loop_
_entity.id
_entity.type
_entity.pdbx_description
1 polymer ?
#
loop_
_entity_poly.entity_id
_entity_poly.type
_entity_poly.pdbx_seq_one_letter_code
_entity_poly.pdbx_strand_id
1 'polypeptide(L)' 'MRNRFGEQLERLHVEMIQMGALCEDAISAAAQALMKGDEDLARAAGEAEREIDQKEREVENLCLKLLLQ' A
#
# COMPACT_ATOMS: atom_id res chain seq x y z
N MET A 1 -4.96 -12.54 25.26
CA MET A 1 -4.48 -11.19 24.88
C MET A 1 -3.20 -11.25 24.05
N ARG A 2 -2.13 -11.92 24.51
CA ARG A 2 -0.86 -12.00 23.76
C ARG A 2 -0.95 -12.62 22.35
N ASN A 3 -1.81 -13.64 22.13
CA ASN A 3 -1.99 -14.23 20.79
C ASN A 3 -2.67 -13.27 19.80
N ARG A 4 -3.74 -12.58 20.23
CA ARG A 4 -4.47 -11.63 19.39
C ARG A 4 -3.59 -10.44 18.94
N PHE A 5 -2.78 -9.92 19.85
CA PHE A 5 -1.83 -8.85 19.55
C PHE A 5 -0.76 -9.31 18.54
N GLY A 6 -0.25 -10.54 18.68
CA GLY A 6 0.67 -11.15 17.72
C GLY A 6 0.07 -11.29 16.32
N GLU A 7 -1.16 -11.82 16.23
CA GLU A 7 -1.89 -11.95 14.96
C GLU A 7 -2.11 -10.58 14.28
N GLN A 8 -2.42 -9.54 15.06
CA GLN A 8 -2.58 -8.18 14.53
C GLN A 8 -1.25 -7.57 14.03
N LEU A 9 -0.13 -7.87 14.69
CA LEU A 9 1.20 -7.46 14.24
C LEU A 9 1.62 -8.18 12.95
N GLU A 10 1.37 -9.49 12.86
CA GLU A 10 1.63 -10.25 11.63
C GLU A 10 0.79 -9.71 10.47
N ARG A 11 -0.49 -9.40 10.73
CA ARG A 11 -1.33 -8.76 9.73
C ARG A 11 -0.76 -7.40 9.30
N LEU A 12 -0.43 -6.52 10.24
CA LEU A 12 0.18 -5.22 9.93
C LEU A 12 1.43 -5.36 9.05
N HIS A 13 2.28 -6.35 9.36
CA HIS A 13 3.48 -6.63 8.58
C HIS A 13 3.16 -7.03 7.13
N VAL A 14 2.17 -7.91 6.93
CA VAL A 14 1.73 -8.33 5.59
C VAL A 14 1.15 -7.16 4.80
N GLU A 15 0.29 -6.35 5.41
CA GLU A 15 -0.33 -5.18 4.75
C GLU A 15 0.74 -4.16 4.33
N MET A 16 1.77 -3.94 5.15
CA MET A 16 2.91 -3.08 4.80
C MET A 16 3.71 -3.61 3.59
N ILE A 17 3.92 -4.93 3.51
CA ILE A 17 4.60 -5.55 2.35
C ILE A 17 3.77 -5.35 1.09
N GLN A 18 2.47 -5.57 1.17
CA GLN A 18 1.55 -5.39 0.04
C GLN A 18 1.48 -3.94 -0.43
N MET A 19 1.45 -2.98 0.50
CA MET A 19 1.53 -1.56 0.18
C MET A 19 2.86 -1.23 -0.51
N GLY A 20 3.98 -1.78 -0.04
CA GLY A 20 5.28 -1.61 -0.69
C GLY A 20 5.30 -2.12 -2.14
N ALA A 21 4.73 -3.30 -2.38
CA ALA A 21 4.63 -3.86 -3.74
C ALA A 21 3.79 -2.96 -4.67
N LEU A 22 2.66 -2.41 -4.17
CA LEU A 22 1.85 -1.45 -4.93
C LEU A 22 2.63 -0.17 -5.26
N CYS A 23 3.42 0.34 -4.32
CA CYS A 23 4.30 1.49 -4.58
C CYS A 23 5.33 1.18 -5.67
N GLU A 24 5.95 0.01 -5.66
CA GLU A 24 6.90 -0.41 -6.70
C GLU A 24 6.23 -0.47 -8.08
N ASP A 25 5.03 -1.04 -8.16
CA ASP A 25 4.26 -1.13 -9.40
C ASP A 25 3.86 0.27 -9.92
N ALA A 26 3.40 1.16 -9.04
CA ALA A 26 3.03 2.53 -9.38
C ALA A 26 4.24 3.32 -9.93
N ILE A 27 5.39 3.22 -9.27
CA ILE A 27 6.63 3.88 -9.70
C ILE A 27 7.09 3.34 -11.06
N SER A 28 7.04 2.01 -11.25
CA SER A 28 7.39 1.37 -12.53
C SER A 28 6.48 1.83 -13.66
N ALA A 29 5.16 1.85 -13.43
CA ALA A 29 4.18 2.31 -14.41
C ALA A 29 4.39 3.79 -14.75
N ALA A 30 4.59 4.66 -13.76
CA ALA A 30 4.85 6.09 -13.96
C ALA A 30 6.15 6.34 -14.74
N ALA A 31 7.23 5.64 -14.41
CA ALA A 31 8.49 5.75 -15.12
C ALA A 31 8.36 5.33 -16.58
N GLN A 32 7.67 4.21 -16.85
CA GLN A 32 7.44 3.73 -18.22
C GLN A 32 6.53 4.66 -19.01
N ALA A 33 5.46 5.18 -18.39
CA ALA A 33 4.58 6.16 -19.00
C ALA A 33 5.34 7.41 -19.46
N LEU A 34 6.21 7.94 -18.60
CA LEU A 34 7.04 9.11 -18.90
C LEU A 34 8.04 8.84 -20.03
N MET A 35 8.71 7.69 -19.99
CA MET A 35 9.73 7.34 -20.99
C MET A 35 9.14 7.05 -22.38
N LYS A 36 7.95 6.45 -22.43
CA LYS A 36 7.31 6.00 -23.68
C LYS A 36 6.21 6.94 -24.19
N GLY A 37 5.80 7.92 -23.39
CA GLY A 37 4.65 8.78 -23.69
C GLY A 37 3.32 8.01 -23.68
N ASP A 38 3.20 7.01 -22.81
CA ASP A 38 2.05 6.11 -22.76
C ASP A 38 1.01 6.60 -21.73
N GLU A 39 -0.09 7.16 -22.22
CA GLU A 39 -1.16 7.71 -21.39
C GLU A 39 -1.95 6.65 -20.61
N ASP A 40 -2.01 5.41 -21.11
CA ASP A 40 -2.71 4.33 -20.41
C ASP A 40 -1.89 3.87 -19.20
N LEU A 41 -0.56 3.78 -19.34
CA LEU A 41 0.33 3.56 -18.19
C LEU A 41 0.29 4.73 -17.19
N ALA A 42 0.16 5.97 -17.67
CA ALA A 42 0.00 7.12 -16.77
C ALA A 42 -1.32 7.03 -15.98
N ARG A 43 -2.41 6.60 -16.62
CA ARG A 43 -3.70 6.36 -15.94
C ARG A 43 -3.58 5.24 -14.92
N ALA A 44 -2.94 4.13 -15.28
CA ALA A 44 -2.71 3.01 -14.38
C ALA A 44 -1.89 3.43 -13.14
N ALA A 45 -0.85 4.24 -13.31
CA ALA A 45 -0.09 4.79 -12.20
C ALA A 45 -0.97 5.64 -11.26
N GLY A 46 -1.86 6.47 -11.83
CA GLY A 46 -2.81 7.27 -11.03
C GLY A 46 -3.94 6.47 -10.38
N GLU A 47 -4.25 5.27 -10.87
CA GLU A 47 -5.15 4.33 -10.21
C GLU A 47 -4.44 3.61 -9.06
N ALA A 48 -3.21 3.15 -9.28
CA ALA A 48 -2.38 2.54 -8.25
C ALA A 48 -2.13 3.49 -7.07
N GLU A 49 -1.89 4.79 -7.32
CA GLU A 49 -1.75 5.80 -6.26
C GLU A 49 -2.99 5.86 -5.36
N ARG A 50 -4.20 5.82 -5.94
CA ARG A 50 -5.45 5.82 -5.16
C ARG A 50 -5.60 4.56 -4.31
N GLU A 51 -5.09 3.44 -4.78
CA GLU A 51 -5.04 2.21 -3.98
C GLU A 51 -4.02 2.29 -2.86
N ILE A 52 -2.88 2.96 -3.07
CA ILE A 52 -1.85 3.19 -2.06
C ILE A 52 -2.42 4.06 -0.93
N ASP A 53 -3.10 5.17 -1.25
CA ASP A 53 -3.76 6.03 -0.26
C ASP A 53 -4.75 5.26 0.62
N GLN A 54 -5.51 4.34 0.01
CA GLN A 54 -6.47 3.51 0.73
C GLN A 54 -5.75 2.52 1.67
N LYS A 55 -4.66 1.89 1.19
CA LYS A 55 -3.83 0.97 1.98
C LYS A 55 -3.14 1.69 3.13
N GLU A 56 -2.64 2.91 2.92
CA GLU A 56 -2.05 3.74 3.97
C GLU A 56 -3.04 3.93 5.13
N ARG A 57 -4.27 4.35 4.83
CA ARG A 57 -5.32 4.52 5.85
C ARG A 57 -5.64 3.23 6.59
N GLU A 58 -5.62 2.09 5.90
CA GLU A 58 -5.85 0.78 6.52
C GLU A 58 -4.72 0.40 7.48
N VAL A 59 -3.46 0.61 7.07
CA VAL A 59 -2.26 0.41 7.89
C VAL A 59 -2.28 1.32 9.12
N GLU A 60 -2.57 2.62 8.95
CA GLU A 60 -2.69 3.57 10.06
C GLU A 60 -3.77 3.14 11.07
N ASN A 61 -4.93 2.72 10.57
CA ASN A 61 -6.01 2.22 11.42
C ASN A 61 -5.62 0.95 12.19
N LEU A 62 -4.83 0.06 11.60
CA LEU A 62 -4.30 -1.12 12.29
C LEU A 62 -3.31 -0.71 13.39
N CYS A 63 -2.42 0.23 13.12
CA CYS A 63 -1.50 0.80 14.11
C CYS A 63 -2.25 1.42 15.30
N LEU A 64 -3.26 2.25 15.04
CA LEU A 64 -4.08 2.86 16.10
C LEU A 64 -4.80 1.81 16.95
N LYS A 65 -5.34 0.75 16.32
CA LYS A 65 -5.97 -0.36 17.06
C LYS A 65 -4.98 -1.09 17.94
N LEU A 66 -3.74 -1.32 17.48
CA LEU A 66 -2.69 -1.96 18.25
C LEU A 66 -2.23 -1.12 19.45
N LEU A 67 -2.24 0.21 19.34
CA LEU A 67 -1.82 1.12 20.41
C LEU A 67 -2.88 1.33 21.50
N LEU A 68 -4.16 1.20 21.15
CA LEU A 68 -5.29 1.50 22.04
C LEU A 68 -5.94 0.26 22.67
N GLN A 69 -5.51 -0.96 22.28
CA GLN A 69 -5.97 -2.25 22.82
C GLN A 69 -4.97 -2.83 23.80
#